data_AF-A0A345DD41-F1
#
_entry.id   AF-A0A345DD41-F1
#
_cell.length_a   1.000
_cell.length_b   1.000
_cell.length_c   1.000
_cell.angle_alpha   90.00
_cell.angle_beta   90.00
_cell.angle_gamma   90.00
#
_symmetry.space_group_name_H-M   'P 1'
#
loop_
_entity.id
_entity.type
_entity.pdbx_description
1 polymer ?
#
loop_
_entity_poly.entity_id
_entity_poly.type
_entity_poly.pdbx_seq_one_letter_code
_entity_poly.pdbx_strand_id
1 'polypeptide(L)'
;MIYGIGTDLLKVERIHAAFAARGERFARRILGDDELKIFHARYARNHERGLLFLSTRFAAKEAFSKAIGLGLHSPMSWRVAQFVNAPSGKPMVKLSEPLLSWCDERGLIFHVAMTDESDVVCAFVVAETMEDSK
;
A
#
# COMPACT_ATOMS: atom_id res chain seq x y z
N MET A 1 21.44 -0.79 -7.22
CA MET A 1 20.78 -0.19 -8.41
C MET A 1 19.27 -0.12 -8.21
N ILE A 2 18.57 0.88 -8.79
CA ILE A 2 17.09 0.95 -8.76
C ILE A 2 16.52 -0.21 -9.60
N TYR A 3 15.64 -1.01 -9.00
CA TYR A 3 14.88 -2.07 -9.67
C TYR A 3 13.67 -1.50 -10.41
N GLY A 4 12.95 -0.59 -9.77
CA GLY A 4 11.78 0.05 -10.36
C GLY A 4 11.21 1.14 -9.49
N ILE A 5 10.37 1.99 -10.10
CA ILE A 5 9.65 3.06 -9.41
C ILE A 5 8.16 2.92 -9.70
N GLY A 6 7.34 3.38 -8.77
CA GLY A 6 5.91 3.43 -8.97
C GLY A 6 5.28 4.58 -8.22
N THR A 7 4.28 5.18 -8.84
CA THR A 7 3.50 6.26 -8.27
C THR A 7 2.02 6.06 -8.54
N ASP A 8 1.20 6.54 -7.62
CA ASP A 8 -0.25 6.55 -7.77
C ASP A 8 -0.83 7.84 -7.21
N LEU A 9 -1.73 8.47 -7.97
CA LEU A 9 -2.48 9.66 -7.60
C LEU A 9 -3.97 9.32 -7.65
N LEU A 10 -4.67 9.51 -6.54
CA LEU A 10 -6.01 8.99 -6.35
C LEU A 10 -6.92 10.07 -5.75
N LYS A 11 -8.07 10.30 -6.39
CA LYS A 11 -9.16 11.09 -5.80
C LYS A 11 -9.82 10.28 -4.68
N VAL A 12 -9.87 10.84 -3.47
CA VAL A 12 -10.44 10.21 -2.27
C VAL A 12 -11.91 9.81 -2.50
N GLU A 13 -12.66 10.63 -3.23
CA GLU A 13 -14.06 10.38 -3.58
C GLU A 13 -14.28 9.02 -4.26
N ARG A 14 -13.34 8.55 -5.09
CA ARG A 14 -13.44 7.24 -5.77
C ARG A 14 -13.48 6.08 -4.78
N ILE A 15 -12.70 6.19 -3.71
CA ILE A 15 -12.65 5.20 -2.63
C ILE A 15 -13.89 5.29 -1.76
N HIS A 16 -14.36 6.50 -1.48
CA HIS A 16 -15.60 6.71 -0.74
C HIS A 16 -16.79 6.09 -1.48
N ALA A 17 -16.92 6.35 -2.78
CA ALA A 17 -17.98 5.77 -3.61
C ALA A 17 -17.91 4.24 -3.66
N ALA A 18 -16.70 3.68 -3.84
CA ALA A 18 -16.50 2.22 -3.84
C ALA A 18 -16.84 1.59 -2.48
N PHE A 19 -16.48 2.24 -1.38
CA PHE A 19 -16.81 1.81 -0.03
C PHE A 19 -18.31 1.95 0.24
N ALA A 20 -18.96 3.04 -0.16
CA ALA A 20 -20.41 3.22 -0.01
C ALA A 20 -21.19 2.11 -0.74
N ALA A 21 -20.75 1.71 -1.93
CA ALA A 21 -21.41 0.68 -2.72
C ALA A 21 -21.23 -0.75 -2.18
N ARG A 22 -20.11 -1.05 -1.52
CA ARG A 22 -19.70 -2.43 -1.17
C ARG A 22 -19.51 -2.66 0.32
N GLY A 23 -19.48 -1.60 1.11
CA GLY A 23 -19.19 -1.57 2.53
C GLY A 23 -17.84 -2.18 2.87
N GLU A 24 -17.80 -2.80 4.04
CA GLU A 24 -16.59 -3.37 4.63
C GLU A 24 -15.93 -4.46 3.76
N ARG A 25 -16.69 -5.13 2.88
CA ARG A 25 -16.13 -6.12 1.93
C ARG A 25 -15.07 -5.49 1.03
N PHE A 26 -15.22 -4.21 0.67
CA PHE A 26 -14.23 -3.49 -0.12
C PHE A 26 -12.95 -3.25 0.66
N ALA A 27 -13.05 -2.77 1.90
CA ALA A 27 -11.90 -2.59 2.77
C ALA A 27 -11.16 -3.92 3.00
N ARG A 28 -11.89 -5.02 3.26
CA ARG A 28 -11.31 -6.36 3.44
C ARG A 28 -10.65 -6.92 2.18
N ARG A 29 -11.07 -6.51 0.99
CA ARG A 29 -10.39 -6.88 -0.26
C ARG A 29 -9.03 -6.21 -0.37
N ILE A 30 -8.92 -4.95 0.06
CA ILE A 30 -7.73 -4.13 -0.14
C ILE A 30 -6.74 -4.29 1.01
N LEU A 31 -7.21 -4.18 2.25
CA LEU A 31 -6.40 -4.11 3.45
C LEU A 31 -6.02 -5.50 3.96
N GLY A 32 -4.76 -5.67 4.35
CA GLY A 32 -4.33 -6.82 5.14
C GLY A 32 -4.72 -6.69 6.61
N ASP A 33 -4.39 -7.69 7.42
CA ASP A 33 -4.91 -7.82 8.78
C ASP A 33 -4.45 -6.71 9.73
N ASP A 34 -3.21 -6.25 9.62
CA ASP A 34 -2.69 -5.17 10.47
C ASP A 34 -3.27 -3.81 10.04
N GLU A 35 -3.45 -3.60 8.74
CA GLU A 35 -4.11 -2.42 8.21
C GLU A 35 -5.60 -2.37 8.59
N LEU A 36 -6.30 -3.51 8.58
CA LEU A 36 -7.71 -3.60 8.95
C LEU A 36 -7.92 -3.19 10.41
N LYS A 37 -7.05 -3.61 11.34
CA LYS A 37 -7.11 -3.17 12.74
C LYS A 37 -7.05 -1.65 12.85
N ILE A 38 -6.11 -1.02 12.13
CA ILE A 38 -5.93 0.44 12.11
C ILE A 38 -7.14 1.11 11.47
N PHE A 39 -7.62 0.59 10.34
CA PHE A 39 -8.79 1.08 9.64
C PHE A 39 -10.03 1.09 10.54
N HIS A 40 -10.34 -0.03 11.20
CA HIS A 40 -11.49 -0.12 12.10
C HIS A 40 -11.41 0.87 13.26
N ALA A 41 -10.23 0.98 13.90
CA ALA A 41 -10.02 1.93 14.99
C ALA A 41 -10.19 3.40 14.52
N ARG A 42 -9.66 3.75 13.35
CA ARG A 42 -9.79 5.11 12.78
C ARG A 42 -11.22 5.40 12.37
N TYR A 43 -11.85 4.46 11.66
CA TYR A 43 -13.21 4.59 11.14
C TYR A 43 -14.21 4.76 12.29
N ALA A 44 -14.15 3.91 13.33
CA ALA A 44 -15.03 4.00 14.49
C ALA A 44 -14.93 5.36 15.21
N ARG A 45 -13.74 5.98 15.22
CA ARG A 45 -13.52 7.30 15.80
C ARG A 45 -13.98 8.43 14.88
N ASN A 46 -13.75 8.30 13.58
CA ASN A 46 -14.13 9.26 12.55
C ASN A 46 -14.14 8.55 11.18
N HIS A 47 -15.31 8.47 10.55
CA HIS A 47 -15.49 7.75 9.28
C HIS A 47 -14.59 8.30 8.17
N GLU A 48 -14.48 9.62 8.03
CA GLU A 48 -13.66 10.26 7.00
C GLU A 48 -12.18 9.91 7.16
N ARG A 49 -11.65 9.94 8.39
CA ARG A 49 -10.26 9.53 8.66
C ARG A 49 -10.02 8.05 8.39
N GLY A 50 -11.04 7.20 8.59
CA GLY A 50 -10.99 5.80 8.21
C GLY A 50 -10.94 5.61 6.69
N LEU A 51 -11.79 6.33 5.95
CA LEU A 51 -11.82 6.27 4.48
C LEU A 51 -10.59 6.90 3.81
N LEU A 52 -10.05 7.98 4.37
CA LEU A 52 -8.78 8.56 3.95
C LEU A 52 -7.63 7.56 4.17
N PHE A 53 -7.61 6.88 5.32
CA PHE A 53 -6.66 5.79 5.56
C PHE A 53 -6.78 4.69 4.50
N LEU A 54 -7.99 4.19 4.21
CA LEU A 54 -8.20 3.21 3.13
C LEU A 54 -7.69 3.73 1.77
N SER A 55 -7.90 5.02 1.47
CA SER A 55 -7.44 5.65 0.23
C SER A 55 -5.92 5.66 0.12
N THR A 56 -5.20 6.07 1.17
CA THR A 56 -3.74 6.06 1.18
C THR A 56 -3.17 4.64 0.96
N ARG A 57 -3.82 3.61 1.53
CA ARG A 57 -3.41 2.21 1.36
C ARG A 57 -3.67 1.67 -0.03
N PHE A 58 -4.76 2.10 -0.65
CA PHE A 58 -5.03 1.79 -2.06
C PHE A 58 -3.91 2.35 -2.94
N ALA A 59 -3.62 3.65 -2.83
CA ALA A 59 -2.59 4.32 -3.62
C ALA A 59 -1.19 3.73 -3.38
N ALA A 60 -0.83 3.44 -2.12
CA ALA A 60 0.46 2.83 -1.79
C ALA A 60 0.65 1.45 -2.43
N LYS A 61 -0.41 0.62 -2.44
CA LYS A 61 -0.37 -0.72 -3.05
C LYS A 61 -0.31 -0.66 -4.57
N GLU A 62 -0.98 0.30 -5.20
CA GLU A 62 -0.85 0.54 -6.64
C GLU A 62 0.54 1.07 -7.01
N ALA A 63 1.08 2.03 -6.26
CA ALA A 63 2.44 2.52 -6.44
C ALA A 63 3.47 1.38 -6.29
N PHE A 64 3.30 0.54 -5.27
CA PHE A 64 4.16 -0.61 -5.04
C PHE A 64 4.06 -1.68 -6.14
N SER A 65 2.85 -2.02 -6.58
CA SER A 65 2.64 -3.00 -7.66
C SER A 65 3.31 -2.59 -8.97
N LYS A 66 3.34 -1.27 -9.26
CA LYS A 66 4.09 -0.65 -10.37
C LYS A 66 5.59 -0.73 -10.15
N ALA A 67 6.08 -0.40 -8.95
CA ALA A 67 7.51 -0.42 -8.63
C ALA A 67 8.16 -1.81 -8.76
N ILE A 68 7.41 -2.87 -8.46
CA ILE A 68 7.87 -4.26 -8.61
C ILE A 68 7.58 -4.86 -9.99
N GLY A 69 6.90 -4.13 -10.88
CA GLY A 69 6.62 -4.55 -12.25
C GLY A 69 5.58 -5.66 -12.43
N LEU A 70 4.89 -6.07 -11.37
CA LEU A 70 3.89 -7.16 -11.42
C LEU A 70 2.46 -6.66 -11.67
N GLY A 71 2.15 -5.41 -11.31
CA GLY A 71 0.76 -4.98 -11.17
C GLY A 71 0.01 -5.87 -10.15
N LEU A 72 -1.30 -6.05 -10.33
CA LEU A 72 -2.12 -6.91 -9.45
C LEU A 72 -2.20 -8.36 -9.96
N HIS A 73 -1.04 -8.90 -10.35
CA HIS A 73 -0.89 -10.27 -10.81
C HIS A 73 0.02 -11.07 -9.86
N SER A 74 -0.31 -12.36 -9.68
CA SER A 74 0.45 -13.27 -8.81
C SER A 74 1.97 -13.18 -9.07
N PRO A 75 2.82 -13.15 -8.03
CA PRO A 75 2.50 -13.31 -6.61
C PRO A 75 1.92 -12.07 -5.91
N MET A 76 1.82 -10.93 -6.60
CA MET A 76 1.26 -9.71 -6.04
C MET A 76 -0.26 -9.75 -5.95
N SER A 77 -0.78 -9.32 -4.80
CA SER A 77 -2.19 -9.04 -4.59
C SER A 77 -2.35 -7.97 -3.51
N TRP A 78 -3.57 -7.47 -3.32
CA TRP A 78 -3.82 -6.39 -2.37
C TRP A 78 -3.38 -6.72 -0.94
N ARG A 79 -3.76 -7.90 -0.42
CA ARG A 79 -3.61 -8.21 1.01
C ARG A 79 -2.18 -8.62 1.38
N VAL A 80 -1.40 -9.12 0.43
CA VAL A 80 -0.03 -9.60 0.69
C VAL A 80 0.98 -8.46 0.86
N ALA A 81 0.65 -7.25 0.42
CA ALA A 81 1.43 -6.04 0.68
C ALA A 81 0.68 -5.12 1.63
N GLN A 82 1.17 -4.98 2.87
CA GLN A 82 0.58 -4.13 3.89
C GLN A 82 1.46 -2.91 4.15
N PHE A 83 0.88 -1.72 4.20
CA PHE A 83 1.60 -0.50 4.52
C PHE A 83 1.33 -0.08 5.96
N VAL A 84 2.37 -0.19 6.78
CA VAL A 84 2.36 0.13 8.21
C VAL A 84 3.43 1.18 8.50
N ASN A 85 3.39 1.78 9.68
CA ASN A 85 4.43 2.73 10.07
C ASN A 85 5.39 2.07 11.06
N ALA A 86 6.68 2.35 10.91
CA ALA A 86 7.68 2.10 11.93
C ALA A 86 7.33 2.86 13.22
N PRO A 87 7.93 2.52 14.38
CA PRO A 87 7.78 3.30 15.61
C PRO A 87 8.16 4.78 15.44
N SER A 88 9.08 5.09 14.52
CA SER A 88 9.46 6.47 14.17
C SER A 88 8.42 7.23 13.34
N GLY A 89 7.34 6.57 12.90
CA GLY A 89 6.35 7.11 11.98
C GLY A 89 6.67 6.91 10.49
N LYS A 90 7.89 6.47 10.15
CA LYS A 90 8.28 6.20 8.74
C LYS A 90 7.39 5.10 8.14
N PRO A 91 6.76 5.32 6.98
CA PRO A 91 5.99 4.28 6.30
C PRO A 91 6.89 3.15 5.80
N MET A 92 6.42 1.92 5.93
CA MET A 92 7.09 0.69 5.52
C MET A 92 6.09 -0.27 4.89
N VAL A 93 6.59 -1.11 3.98
CA VAL A 93 5.84 -2.25 3.45
C VAL A 93 6.17 -3.50 4.26
N LYS A 94 5.13 -4.24 4.65
CA LYS A 94 5.21 -5.58 5.24
C LYS A 94 4.62 -6.55 4.24
N LEU A 95 5.43 -7.50 3.79
CA LEU A 95 5.04 -8.49 2.80
C LEU A 95 4.69 -9.82 3.47
N SER A 96 3.78 -10.57 2.85
CA SER A 96 3.51 -11.96 3.19
C SER A 96 3.71 -12.85 1.96
N GLU A 97 3.72 -14.16 2.18
CA GLU A 97 3.79 -15.12 1.09
C GLU A 97 2.57 -15.03 0.15
N PRO A 98 2.76 -15.36 -1.15
CA PRO A 98 4.01 -15.78 -1.80
C PRO A 98 4.93 -14.62 -2.22
N LEU A 99 4.53 -13.36 -1.98
CA LEU A 99 5.24 -12.19 -2.48
C LEU A 99 6.54 -11.89 -1.70
N LEU A 100 6.56 -12.22 -0.40
CA LEU A 100 7.74 -12.06 0.43
C LEU A 100 8.93 -12.84 -0.16
N SER A 101 8.79 -14.15 -0.38
CA SER A 101 9.83 -14.97 -0.98
C SER A 101 10.27 -14.45 -2.36
N TRP A 102 9.31 -14.02 -3.20
CA TRP A 102 9.62 -13.47 -4.52
C TRP A 102 10.49 -12.20 -4.46
N CYS A 103 10.23 -11.31 -3.50
CA CYS A 103 11.01 -10.10 -3.27
C CYS A 103 12.38 -10.40 -2.66
N ASP A 104 12.44 -11.33 -1.71
CA ASP A 104 13.67 -11.72 -1.02
C ASP A 104 14.68 -12.38 -1.97
N GLU A 105 14.21 -13.27 -2.86
CA GLU A 105 15.02 -13.88 -3.93
C GLU A 105 15.67 -12.85 -4.87
N ARG A 106 15.08 -11.65 -4.97
CA ARG A 106 15.56 -10.54 -5.81
C ARG A 106 16.32 -9.48 -5.00
N GLY A 107 16.47 -9.69 -3.69
CA GLY A 107 17.13 -8.74 -2.78
C GLY A 107 16.47 -7.36 -2.80
N LEU A 108 15.14 -7.29 -2.92
CA LEU A 108 14.45 -6.01 -3.07
C LEU A 108 14.30 -5.28 -1.74
N ILE A 109 14.68 -4.01 -1.74
CA ILE A 109 14.50 -3.05 -0.65
C ILE A 109 13.55 -1.97 -1.13
N PHE A 110 12.64 -1.53 -0.25
CA PHE A 110 11.57 -0.60 -0.61
C PHE A 110 11.63 0.70 0.19
N HIS A 111 11.54 1.82 -0.53
CA HIS A 111 11.37 3.14 0.03
C HIS A 111 9.99 3.65 -0.31
N VAL A 112 9.21 4.02 0.71
CA VAL A 112 7.81 4.42 0.55
C VAL A 112 7.64 5.86 1.01
N ALA A 113 6.92 6.64 0.22
CA ALA A 113 6.39 7.94 0.62
C ALA A 113 4.89 7.97 0.32
N MET A 114 4.11 8.55 1.23
CA MET A 114 2.68 8.79 1.06
C MET A 114 2.37 10.18 1.59
N THR A 115 1.49 10.87 0.88
CA THR A 115 0.95 12.17 1.30
C THR A 115 -0.51 12.23 0.92
N ASP A 116 -1.28 12.95 1.72
CA ASP A 116 -2.71 13.13 1.51
C ASP A 116 -3.11 14.58 1.80
N GLU A 117 -4.10 15.02 1.03
CA GLU A 117 -4.91 16.21 1.27
C GLU A 117 -6.39 15.77 1.34
N SER A 118 -7.29 16.72 1.59
CA SER A 118 -8.71 16.40 1.80
C SER A 118 -9.37 15.63 0.65
N ASP A 119 -8.93 15.82 -0.59
CA ASP A 119 -9.57 15.28 -1.80
C ASP A 119 -8.66 14.38 -2.64
N VAL A 120 -7.36 14.38 -2.37
CA VAL A 120 -6.35 13.63 -3.15
C VAL A 120 -5.34 12.95 -2.25
N VAL A 121 -4.94 11.74 -2.64
CA VAL A 121 -3.80 11.03 -2.05
C VAL A 121 -2.78 10.73 -3.11
N CYS A 122 -1.51 10.78 -2.73
CA CYS A 122 -0.38 10.43 -3.58
C CYS A 122 0.53 9.44 -2.84
N ALA A 123 0.98 8.42 -3.56
CA ALA A 123 2.00 7.49 -3.09
C ALA A 123 3.14 7.38 -4.08
N PHE A 124 4.34 7.17 -3.56
CA PHE A 124 5.55 6.94 -4.33
C PHE A 124 6.35 5.82 -3.70
N VAL A 125 6.82 4.89 -4.52
CA VAL A 125 7.62 3.74 -4.11
C VAL A 125 8.84 3.62 -5.00
N VAL A 126 10.00 3.45 -4.37
CA VAL A 126 11.23 3.02 -5.04
C VAL A 126 11.56 1.62 -4.56
N ALA A 127 11.71 0.69 -5.50
CA ALA A 127 12.32 -0.61 -5.26
C ALA A 127 13.77 -0.55 -5.72
N GLU A 128 14.70 -0.93 -4.86
CA GLU A 128 16.12 -1.06 -5.18
C GLU A 128 16.63 -2.45 -4.86
N THR A 129 17.74 -2.83 -5.48
CA THR A 129 18.48 -4.05 -5.17
C THR A 129 19.93 -3.67 -4.86
N MET A 130 20.57 -4.41 -3.96
CA MET A 130 21.98 -4.25 -3.68
C MET A 130 22.76 -4.65 -4.93
N GLU A 131 23.69 -3.81 -5.40
CA GLU A 131 24.66 -4.28 -6.38
C GLU A 131 25.51 -5.36 -5.71
N ASP A 132 25.63 -6.54 -6.34
CA ASP A 132 26.78 -7.39 -6.10
C ASP A 132 28.00 -6.54 -6.42
N SER A 133 28.73 -6.14 -5.38
CA SER A 133 30.02 -5.50 -5.51
C SER A 133 30.93 -6.52 -6.21
N LYS A 134 31.03 -6.43 -7.53
CA LYS A 134 31.97 -7.21 -8.33
C LYS A 134 33.40 -6.87 -7.95
#